data_AF-A0A523X0B4-F1
#
_entry.id   AF-A0A523X0B4-F1
#
_cell.length_a   1.000
_cell.length_b   1.000
_cell.length_c   1.000
_cell.angle_alpha   90.00
_cell.angle_beta   90.00
_cell.angle_gamma   90.00
#
_symmetry.space_group_name_H-M   'P 1'
#
loop_
_entity.id
_entity.type
_entity.pdbx_description
1 polymer ?
#
loop_
_entity_poly.entity_id
_entity_poly.type
_entity_poly.pdbx_seq_one_letter_code
_entity_poly.pdbx_strand_id
1 'polypeptide(L)'
;MPKTRFNISLDQDLVDFVKVYVKENRTTVAEVITQFLLALKRQAQGDSMEIILSNPDFHKALIDVQSRLRDGTARWHTFEEVFGD
;
A
#
# COMPACT_ATOMS: atom_id res chain seq x y z
N MET A 1 -3.18 0.98 14.32
CA MET A 1 -4.14 1.66 13.43
C MET A 1 -5.49 1.75 14.11
N PRO A 2 -6.15 2.93 14.14
CA PRO A 2 -7.51 3.05 14.66
C PRO A 2 -8.47 2.24 13.79
N LYS A 3 -9.32 1.43 14.43
CA LYS A 3 -10.36 0.64 13.74
C LYS A 3 -11.66 1.44 13.70
N THR A 4 -12.20 1.65 12.51
CA THR A 4 -13.50 2.30 12.30
C THR A 4 -14.56 1.24 11.98
N ARG A 5 -15.80 1.44 12.44
CA ARG A 5 -16.91 0.53 12.13
C ARG A 5 -17.44 0.80 10.71
N PHE A 6 -17.69 -0.27 9.98
CA PHE A 6 -18.29 -0.27 8.65
C PHE A 6 -19.44 -1.27 8.65
N ASN A 7 -20.66 -0.80 8.44
CA ASN A 7 -21.87 -1.64 8.42
C ASN A 7 -22.26 -1.90 6.97
N ILE A 8 -22.39 -3.17 6.60
CA ILE A 8 -22.82 -3.61 5.26
C ILE A 8 -23.86 -4.70 5.36
N SER A 9 -24.77 -4.72 4.39
CA SER A 9 -25.68 -5.82 4.15
C SER A 9 -25.11 -6.69 3.03
N LEU A 10 -25.16 -8.01 3.20
CA LEU A 10 -24.71 -9.00 2.23
C LEU A 10 -25.83 -10.03 2.04
N ASP A 11 -25.91 -10.62 0.86
CA ASP A 11 -26.80 -11.73 0.60
C ASP A 11 -26.52 -12.90 1.55
N GLN A 12 -27.58 -13.58 1.98
CA GLN A 12 -27.49 -14.65 2.97
C GLN A 12 -26.54 -15.78 2.53
N ASP A 13 -26.59 -16.16 1.26
CA ASP A 13 -25.67 -17.13 0.65
C ASP A 13 -24.20 -16.71 0.82
N LEU A 14 -23.88 -15.46 0.48
CA LEU A 14 -22.51 -14.92 0.63
C LEU A 14 -22.06 -14.88 2.09
N VAL A 15 -22.98 -14.58 3.02
CA VAL A 15 -22.71 -14.61 4.46
C VAL A 15 -22.38 -16.02 4.93
N ASP A 16 -23.12 -17.02 4.44
CA ASP A 16 -22.92 -18.41 4.83
C ASP A 16 -21.62 -18.97 4.22
N PHE A 17 -21.35 -18.65 2.96
CA PHE A 17 -20.07 -18.95 2.32
C PHE A 17 -18.88 -18.34 3.07
N VAL A 18 -18.91 -17.03 3.35
CA VAL A 18 -17.74 -16.35 3.93
C VAL A 18 -17.46 -16.85 5.36
N LYS A 19 -18.49 -17.22 6.12
CA LYS A 19 -18.31 -17.83 7.46
C LYS A 19 -17.52 -19.14 7.40
N VAL A 20 -17.81 -20.00 6.42
CA VAL A 20 -17.06 -21.25 6.21
C VAL A 20 -15.63 -20.93 5.79
N TYR A 21 -15.47 -20.06 4.79
CA TYR A 21 -14.16 -19.65 4.27
C TYR A 21 -13.24 -19.12 5.38
N VAL A 22 -13.72 -18.20 6.21
CA VAL A 22 -12.87 -17.59 7.25
C VAL A 22 -12.49 -18.57 8.35
N LYS A 23 -13.34 -19.56 8.63
CA LYS A 23 -13.06 -20.63 9.59
C LYS A 23 -11.95 -21.54 9.09
N GLU A 24 -12.01 -21.95 7.82
CA GLU A 24 -10.99 -22.81 7.20
C GLU A 24 -9.64 -22.10 7.09
N ASN A 25 -9.66 -20.81 6.76
CA ASN A 25 -8.45 -20.00 6.56
C ASN A 25 -7.96 -19.29 7.83
N ARG A 26 -8.54 -19.57 9.00
CA ARG A 26 -8.20 -18.98 10.31
C ARG A 26 -8.10 -17.44 10.26
N THR A 27 -9.06 -16.81 9.60
CA THR A 27 -9.14 -15.36 9.41
C THR A 27 -10.51 -14.84 9.89
N THR A 28 -10.83 -13.57 9.60
CA THR A 28 -12.13 -12.98 9.93
C THR A 28 -12.77 -12.32 8.72
N VAL A 29 -14.09 -12.16 8.74
CA VAL A 29 -14.81 -11.46 7.67
C VAL A 29 -14.31 -10.03 7.52
N ALA A 30 -14.02 -9.36 8.63
CA ALA A 30 -13.44 -8.03 8.63
C ALA A 30 -12.06 -8.00 7.92
N GLU A 31 -11.23 -9.01 8.12
CA GLU A 31 -9.92 -9.10 7.47
C GLU A 31 -10.07 -9.32 5.95
N VAL A 32 -10.96 -10.23 5.53
CA VAL A 32 -11.23 -10.46 4.10
C VAL A 32 -11.71 -9.17 3.42
N ILE A 33 -12.68 -8.47 4.01
CA ILE A 33 -13.19 -7.19 3.50
C ILE A 33 -12.08 -6.14 3.49
N THR A 34 -11.26 -6.07 4.54
CA THR A 34 -10.14 -5.13 4.62
C THR A 34 -9.15 -5.36 3.48
N GLN A 35 -8.75 -6.61 3.24
CA GLN A 35 -7.82 -6.93 2.16
C GLN A 35 -8.41 -6.67 0.77
N PHE A 36 -9.69 -6.98 0.56
CA PHE A 36 -10.38 -6.65 -0.67
C PHE A 36 -10.39 -5.12 -0.93
N LEU A 37 -10.79 -4.32 0.07
CA LEU A 37 -10.79 -2.87 -0.05
C LEU A 37 -9.39 -2.29 -0.22
N LEU A 38 -8.36 -2.89 0.41
CA LEU A 38 -6.97 -2.50 0.21
C LEU A 38 -6.49 -2.79 -1.21
N ALA A 39 -6.88 -3.92 -1.79
CA ALA A 39 -6.56 -4.25 -3.18
C ALA A 39 -7.19 -3.23 -4.13
N LEU A 40 -8.47 -2.90 -3.96
CA LEU A 40 -9.16 -1.86 -4.74
C LEU A 40 -8.51 -0.50 -4.57
N LYS A 41 -8.17 -0.11 -3.33
CA LYS A 41 -7.47 1.15 -3.05
C LYS A 41 -6.13 1.19 -3.77
N ARG A 42 -5.33 0.12 -3.70
CA ARG A 42 -4.03 0.04 -4.36
C ARG A 42 -4.16 0.09 -5.87
N GLN A 43 -5.19 -0.51 -6.45
CA GLN A 43 -5.46 -0.42 -7.89
C GLN A 43 -5.81 1.03 -8.28
N ALA A 44 -6.74 1.67 -7.56
CA ALA A 44 -7.09 3.07 -7.80
C ALA A 44 -5.93 4.04 -7.54
N GLN A 45 -5.03 3.70 -6.61
CA GLN A 45 -3.79 4.44 -6.36
C GLN A 45 -2.65 4.04 -7.30
N GLY A 46 -2.78 2.94 -8.04
CA GLY A 46 -1.82 2.51 -9.07
C GLY A 46 -1.66 3.59 -10.12
N ASP A 47 -2.76 4.24 -10.51
CA ASP A 47 -2.75 5.46 -11.32
C ASP A 47 -1.88 6.56 -10.70
N SER A 48 -1.93 6.75 -9.38
CA SER A 48 -1.10 7.76 -8.71
C SER A 48 0.39 7.40 -8.75
N MET A 49 0.73 6.12 -8.64
CA MET A 49 2.13 5.67 -8.73
C MET A 49 2.66 5.74 -10.16
N GLU A 50 1.84 5.41 -11.16
CA GLU A 50 2.17 5.61 -12.58
C GLU A 50 2.35 7.10 -12.92
N ILE A 51 1.53 7.99 -12.35
CA ILE A 51 1.70 9.45 -12.50
C ILE A 51 3.04 9.92 -11.91
N ILE A 52 3.43 9.42 -10.74
CA ILE A 52 4.71 9.77 -10.11
C ILE A 52 5.89 9.21 -10.91
N LEU A 53 5.82 7.96 -11.37
CA LEU A 53 6.88 7.32 -12.14
C LEU A 53 7.03 7.87 -13.57
N SER A 54 5.95 8.40 -14.14
CA SER A 54 5.97 9.07 -15.45
C SER A 54 6.47 10.51 -15.39
N ASN A 55 6.65 11.09 -14.20
CA ASN A 55 7.29 12.40 -14.06
C ASN A 55 8.78 12.29 -14.45
N PRO A 56 9.25 13.03 -15.49
CA PRO A 56 10.62 12.90 -15.98
C PRO A 56 11.70 13.29 -14.95
N ASP A 57 11.42 14.25 -14.07
CA ASP A 57 12.36 14.72 -13.06
C ASP A 57 12.46 13.71 -11.92
N PHE A 58 11.34 13.12 -11.51
CA PHE A 58 11.33 12.02 -10.55
C PHE A 58 12.08 10.79 -11.10
N HIS A 59 11.83 10.43 -12.36
CA HIS A 59 12.52 9.32 -13.01
C HIS A 59 14.03 9.52 -13.06
N LYS A 60 14.50 10.71 -13.46
CA LYS A 60 15.93 11.06 -13.44
C LYS A 60 16.53 10.98 -12.04
N ALA A 61 15.85 11.54 -11.03
CA ALA A 61 16.32 11.50 -9.65
C ALA A 61 16.40 10.05 -9.12
N LEU A 62 15.45 9.20 -9.47
CA LEU A 62 15.45 7.78 -9.12
C LEU A 62 16.67 7.05 -9.69
N ILE A 63 16.96 7.26 -10.98
CA ILE A 63 18.13 6.66 -11.65
C ILE A 63 19.44 7.13 -11.04
N ASP A 64 19.57 8.43 -10.73
CA ASP A 64 20.75 8.99 -10.07
C ASP A 64 21.01 8.32 -8.70
N VAL A 65 19.97 8.24 -7.86
CA VAL A 65 20.05 7.59 -6.55
C VAL A 65 20.42 6.12 -6.69
N GLN A 66 19.82 5.39 -7.62
CA GLN A 66 20.15 3.99 -7.87
C GLN A 66 21.62 3.81 -8.30
N SER A 67 22.13 4.67 -9.19
CA SER A 67 23.55 4.62 -9.58
C SER A 67 24.46 4.86 -8.37
N ARG A 68 24.18 5.89 -7.57
CA ARG A 68 24.98 6.20 -6.38
C ARG A 68 24.99 5.08 -5.35
N LEU A 69 23.86 4.40 -5.16
CA LEU A 69 23.78 3.23 -4.29
C LEU A 69 24.60 2.05 -4.85
N ARG A 70 24.48 1.75 -6.14
CA ARG A 70 25.24 0.69 -6.80
C ARG A 70 26.75 0.95 -6.76
N ASP A 71 27.15 2.20 -6.98
CA ASP A 71 28.55 2.60 -7.08
C ASP A 71 29.15 2.87 -5.69
N GLY A 72 28.36 2.71 -4.60
CA GLY A 72 28.81 2.88 -3.22
C GLY A 72 29.10 4.33 -2.82
N THR A 73 28.62 5.31 -3.59
CA THR A 73 28.85 6.75 -3.37
C THR A 73 27.68 7.46 -2.68
N ALA A 74 26.63 6.71 -2.32
CA ALA A 74 25.51 7.22 -1.55
C ALA A 74 25.96 7.65 -0.14
N ARG A 75 25.48 8.81 0.31
CA ARG A 75 25.69 9.32 1.66
C ARG A 75 24.36 9.34 2.38
N TRP A 76 24.35 8.81 3.59
CA TRP A 76 23.21 8.90 4.48
C TRP A 76 23.34 10.17 5.29
N HIS A 77 22.26 10.93 5.36
CA HIS A 77 22.18 12.14 6.14
C HIS A 77 21.16 11.97 7.26
N THR A 78 21.41 12.60 8.41
CA THR A 78 20.39 12.69 9.46
C THR A 78 19.32 13.70 9.07
N PHE A 79 18.16 13.65 9.72
CA PHE A 79 17.08 14.61 9.47
C PHE A 79 17.56 16.06 9.72
N GLU A 80 18.31 16.28 10.80
CA GLU A 80 18.83 17.60 11.18
C GLU A 80 19.88 18.12 10.18
N GLU A 81 20.69 17.24 9.58
CA GLU A 81 21.65 17.64 8.53
C GLU A 81 20.99 18.11 7.23
N VAL A 82 19.76 17.66 6.95
CA VAL A 82 19.05 17.99 5.70
C VAL A 82 18.03 19.10 5.89
N PHE A 83 17.42 19.17 7.07
CA PHE A 83 16.26 20.03 7.34
C PHE A 83 16.42 20.91 8.60
N GLY A 84 17.56 20.85 9.28
CA GLY A 84 17.91 21.84 10.29
C GLY A 84 18.21 23.18 9.63
N ASP A 85 17.84 24.28 10.29
CA ASP A 85 18.01 25.66 9.82
C ASP A 85 19.46 26.01 9.43
#